data_AF-T1JPP7-F1
#
_entry.id   AF-T1JPP7-F1
#
_cell.length_a   1.000
_cell.length_b   1.000
_cell.length_c   1.000
_cell.angle_alpha   90.00
_cell.angle_beta   90.00
_cell.angle_gamma   90.00
#
_symmetry.space_group_name_H-M   'P 1'
#
loop_
_entity.id
_entity.type
_entity.pdbx_description
1 polymer ?
#
loop_
_entity_poly.entity_id
_entity_poly.type
_entity_poly.pdbx_seq_one_letter_code
_entity_poly.pdbx_strand_id
1 'polypeptide(L)'
;MDDREKRKAEVRARLEQAAAATKKKKGFMTPARKKRLRALLRKKAAEELKREQERRAEERRRAIRSRCGQPHDLEEANEAELTQIVKEYYKRVAKIEDEKYDLEYDVNKKEFEIRELAAKVNDIAGRFIKPPLKKVSKTAQQMEKIRMFTAKVSQMDYRSGLKQVKKYDFDDKAAKKEESSKEPASREKSEA
;
A
#
# COMPACT_ATOMS: atom_id res chain seq x y z
N MET A 1 -3.26 -57.11 -27.70
CA MET A 1 -2.99 -55.75 -27.21
C MET A 1 -3.92 -54.80 -27.94
N ASP A 2 -5.06 -54.52 -27.30
CA ASP A 2 -6.24 -53.89 -27.90
C ASP A 2 -5.90 -52.54 -28.55
N ASP A 3 -6.39 -52.31 -29.77
CA ASP A 3 -6.18 -51.05 -30.51
C ASP A 3 -6.70 -49.81 -29.75
N ARG A 4 -7.58 -50.02 -28.77
CA ARG A 4 -8.07 -49.01 -27.84
C ARG A 4 -6.98 -48.52 -26.87
N GLU A 5 -6.07 -49.38 -26.45
CA GLU A 5 -4.94 -49.01 -25.59
C GLU A 5 -3.86 -48.26 -26.36
N LYS A 6 -3.61 -48.65 -27.62
CA LYS A 6 -2.68 -47.94 -28.51
C LYS A 6 -3.14 -46.51 -28.78
N ARG A 7 -4.43 -46.31 -29.09
CA ARG A 7 -5.00 -44.96 -29.28
C ARG A 7 -4.99 -44.11 -28.00
N LYS A 8 -5.23 -44.71 -26.83
CA LYS A 8 -5.11 -44.01 -25.54
C LYS A 8 -3.67 -43.61 -25.23
N ALA A 9 -2.71 -44.48 -25.51
CA ALA A 9 -1.29 -44.20 -25.33
C ALA A 9 -0.81 -43.07 -26.26
N GLU A 10 -1.27 -43.06 -27.50
CA GLU A 10 -0.94 -42.03 -28.48
C GLU A 10 -1.50 -40.66 -28.09
N VAL A 11 -2.77 -40.60 -27.65
CA VAL A 11 -3.38 -39.35 -27.17
C VAL A 11 -2.67 -38.84 -25.92
N ARG A 12 -2.29 -39.74 -25.00
CA ARG A 12 -1.54 -39.38 -23.79
C ARG A 12 -0.14 -38.87 -24.13
N ALA A 13 0.56 -39.52 -25.05
CA ALA A 13 1.86 -39.09 -25.54
C ALA A 13 1.78 -37.72 -26.26
N ARG A 14 0.74 -37.48 -27.05
CA ARG A 14 0.50 -36.19 -27.72
C ARG A 14 0.22 -35.07 -26.72
N LEU A 15 -0.57 -35.33 -25.68
CA LEU A 15 -0.84 -34.37 -24.61
C LEU A 15 0.42 -34.09 -23.76
N GLU A 16 1.25 -35.12 -23.52
CA GLU A 16 2.50 -35.00 -22.78
C GLU A 16 3.57 -34.24 -23.57
N GLN A 17 3.67 -34.46 -24.88
CA GLN A 17 4.55 -33.70 -25.78
C GLN A 17 4.11 -32.23 -25.91
N ALA A 18 2.79 -31.95 -25.96
CA ALA A 18 2.27 -30.59 -25.93
C ALA A 18 2.54 -29.88 -24.59
N ALA A 19 2.44 -30.61 -23.47
CA ALA A 19 2.79 -30.12 -22.15
C ALA A 19 4.31 -29.90 -21.98
N ALA A 20 5.15 -30.72 -22.63
CA ALA A 20 6.60 -30.55 -22.63
C ALA A 20 7.05 -29.36 -23.52
N ALA A 21 6.41 -29.15 -24.67
CA ALA A 21 6.68 -28.02 -25.56
C ALA A 21 6.30 -26.65 -24.95
N THR A 22 5.33 -26.63 -24.03
CA THR A 22 4.93 -25.44 -23.26
C THR A 22 5.75 -25.23 -21.99
N LYS A 23 6.54 -26.23 -21.55
CA LYS A 23 7.59 -26.11 -20.52
C LYS A 23 8.86 -25.45 -21.08
N LYS A 24 8.74 -24.46 -21.96
CA LYS A 24 9.82 -23.48 -22.17
C LYS A 24 10.17 -22.94 -20.79
N LYS A 25 11.42 -23.20 -20.34
CA LYS A 25 11.93 -22.87 -19.01
C LYS A 25 11.37 -21.51 -18.60
N LYS A 26 10.42 -21.53 -17.64
CA LYS A 26 9.89 -20.31 -17.02
C LYS A 26 11.10 -19.61 -16.43
N GLY A 27 11.65 -18.63 -17.15
CA GLY A 27 12.74 -17.81 -16.65
C GLY A 27 12.38 -17.33 -15.25
N PHE A 28 13.39 -17.18 -14.40
CA PHE A 28 13.41 -16.90 -12.96
C PHE A 28 12.24 -16.06 -12.37
N MET A 29 11.54 -15.29 -13.20
CA MET A 29 10.38 -14.50 -12.83
C MET A 29 9.15 -14.79 -13.71
N THR A 30 8.09 -15.35 -13.11
CA THR A 30 6.77 -15.40 -13.75
C THR A 30 6.19 -13.97 -13.88
N PRO A 31 5.40 -13.66 -14.93
CA PRO A 31 4.78 -12.35 -15.07
C PRO A 31 3.95 -11.92 -13.85
N ALA A 32 3.27 -12.87 -13.20
CA ALA A 32 2.53 -12.66 -11.96
C ALA A 32 3.45 -12.26 -10.79
N ARG A 33 4.59 -12.93 -10.60
CA ARG A 33 5.57 -12.59 -9.57
C ARG A 33 6.22 -11.23 -9.83
N LYS A 34 6.53 -10.91 -11.09
CA LYS A 34 7.05 -9.58 -11.50
C LYS A 34 6.06 -8.46 -11.19
N LYS A 35 4.76 -8.66 -11.47
CA LYS A 35 3.70 -7.69 -11.13
C LYS A 35 3.59 -7.49 -9.62
N ARG A 36 3.59 -8.56 -8.83
CA ARG A 36 3.54 -8.50 -7.36
C ARG A 36 4.75 -7.77 -6.81
N LEU A 37 5.95 -8.04 -7.31
CA LEU A 37 7.18 -7.39 -6.85
C LEU A 37 7.17 -5.88 -7.16
N ARG A 38 6.76 -5.46 -8.36
CA ARG A 38 6.60 -4.03 -8.70
C ARG A 38 5.59 -3.32 -7.79
N ALA A 39 4.51 -4.00 -7.43
CA ALA A 39 3.53 -3.46 -6.49
C ALA A 39 4.11 -3.29 -5.08
N LEU A 40 4.87 -4.27 -4.59
CA LEU A 40 5.54 -4.20 -3.30
C LEU A 40 6.60 -3.08 -3.28
N LEU A 41 7.38 -2.91 -4.35
CA LEU A 41 8.36 -1.84 -4.48
C LEU A 41 7.71 -0.46 -4.44
N ARG A 42 6.60 -0.26 -5.17
CA ARG A 42 5.85 1.00 -5.11
C ARG A 42 5.23 1.26 -3.74
N LYS A 43 4.71 0.22 -3.08
CA LYS A 43 4.15 0.33 -1.72
C LYS A 43 5.24 0.74 -0.73
N LYS A 44 6.40 0.08 -0.78
CA LYS A 44 7.56 0.40 0.06
C LYS A 44 8.07 1.83 -0.21
N ALA A 45 8.21 2.22 -1.48
CA ALA A 45 8.63 3.57 -1.85
C ALA A 45 7.65 4.65 -1.34
N ALA A 46 6.34 4.40 -1.41
CA ALA A 46 5.34 5.33 -0.87
C ALA A 46 5.40 5.42 0.66
N GLU A 47 5.62 4.29 1.34
CA GLU A 47 5.79 4.25 2.79
C GLU A 47 7.06 4.97 3.25
N GLU A 48 8.19 4.71 2.58
CA GLU A 48 9.47 5.39 2.86
C GLU A 48 9.38 6.89 2.59
N LEU A 49 8.73 7.31 1.50
CA LEU A 49 8.50 8.73 1.21
C LEU A 49 7.70 9.41 2.33
N LYS A 50 6.64 8.76 2.83
CA LYS A 50 5.83 9.31 3.94
C LYS A 50 6.66 9.39 5.22
N ARG A 51 7.43 8.33 5.54
CA ARG A 51 8.29 8.30 6.72
C ARG A 51 9.38 9.38 6.67
N GLU A 52 9.96 9.63 5.49
CA GLU A 52 10.94 10.68 5.30
C GLU A 52 10.31 12.08 5.47
N GLN A 53 9.10 12.29 4.96
CA GLN A 53 8.36 13.55 5.16
C GLN A 53 8.11 13.81 6.65
N GLU A 54 7.67 12.79 7.40
CA GLU A 54 7.46 12.89 8.84
C GLU A 54 8.77 13.20 9.58
N ARG A 55 9.87 12.50 9.25
CA ARG A 55 11.21 12.77 9.80
C ARG A 55 11.67 14.19 9.51
N ARG A 56 11.55 14.65 8.26
CA ARG A 56 11.95 16.01 7.85
C ARG A 56 11.11 17.08 8.57
N ALA A 57 9.83 16.82 8.78
CA ALA A 57 8.95 17.71 9.53
C ALA A 57 9.33 17.77 11.02
N GLU A 58 9.70 16.65 11.63
CA GLU A 58 10.17 16.59 13.00
C GLU A 58 11.53 17.27 13.17
N GLU A 59 12.48 17.00 12.28
CA GLU A 59 13.79 17.69 12.23
C GLU A 59 13.61 19.20 12.07
N ARG A 60 12.68 19.65 11.20
CA ARG A 60 12.33 21.07 11.07
C ARG A 60 11.80 21.64 12.39
N ARG A 61 10.91 20.92 13.09
CA ARG A 61 10.40 21.36 14.40
C ARG A 61 11.51 21.44 15.44
N ARG A 62 12.42 20.46 15.48
CA ARG A 62 13.59 20.45 16.37
C ARG A 62 14.53 21.61 16.07
N ALA A 63 14.83 21.86 14.80
CA ALA A 63 15.68 22.96 14.38
C ALA A 63 15.09 24.33 14.74
N ILE A 64 13.78 24.53 14.52
CA ILE A 64 13.10 25.78 14.92
C ILE A 64 13.17 25.96 16.44
N ARG A 65 12.88 24.91 17.22
CA ARG A 65 12.96 24.98 18.69
C ARG A 65 14.36 25.33 19.17
N SER A 66 15.39 24.70 18.60
CA SER A 66 16.79 24.96 18.95
C SER A 66 17.24 26.36 18.54
N ARG A 67 16.77 26.88 17.39
CA ARG A 67 17.15 28.21 16.91
C ARG A 67 16.42 29.31 17.66
N CYS A 68 15.11 29.21 17.82
CA CYS A 68 14.30 30.27 18.43
C CYS A 68 14.46 30.33 19.96
N GLY A 69 14.80 29.22 20.62
CA GLY A 69 14.96 29.17 22.07
C GLY A 69 13.63 29.29 22.81
N GLN A 70 13.69 29.68 24.09
CA GLN A 70 12.51 30.00 24.88
C GLN A 70 12.10 31.47 24.65
N PRO A 71 10.80 31.80 24.69
CA PRO A 71 10.35 33.19 24.72
C PRO A 71 10.93 33.93 25.92
N HIS A 72 11.16 35.24 25.78
CA HIS A 72 11.46 36.08 26.94
C HIS A 72 10.24 36.13 27.88
N ASP A 73 10.51 36.17 29.19
CA ASP A 73 9.49 36.43 30.18
C ASP A 73 9.08 37.91 30.13
N LEU A 74 7.78 38.15 30.01
CA LEU A 74 7.21 39.48 29.82
C LEU A 74 6.39 39.93 31.05
N GLU A 75 6.02 39.01 31.95
CA GLU A 75 5.13 39.30 33.07
C GLU A 75 5.88 39.95 34.24
N GLU A 76 7.16 39.63 34.42
CA GLU A 76 8.00 40.16 35.50
C GLU A 76 8.95 41.29 35.04
N ALA A 77 8.93 41.66 33.75
CA ALA A 77 9.89 42.59 33.16
C ALA A 77 9.52 44.06 33.38
N ASN A 78 10.51 44.89 33.75
CA ASN A 78 10.36 46.34 33.88
C ASN A 78 10.35 47.04 32.50
N GLU A 79 9.88 48.29 32.41
CA GLU A 79 9.76 49.06 31.15
C GLU A 79 11.10 49.20 30.39
N ALA A 80 12.18 49.39 31.12
CA ALA A 80 13.54 49.44 30.56
C ALA A 80 13.96 48.09 29.94
N GLU A 81 13.62 46.98 30.60
CA GLU A 81 13.92 45.62 30.16
C GLU A 81 13.09 45.25 28.93
N LEU A 82 11.80 45.60 28.93
CA LEU A 82 10.92 45.44 27.76
C LEU A 82 11.46 46.18 26.54
N THR A 83 11.93 47.42 26.73
CA THR A 83 12.53 48.21 25.65
C THR A 83 13.80 47.56 25.10
N GLN A 84 14.62 46.96 25.97
CA GLN A 84 15.82 46.25 25.57
C GLN A 84 15.50 44.98 24.78
N ILE A 85 14.53 44.19 25.25
CA ILE A 85 14.05 42.97 24.59
C ILE A 85 13.55 43.28 23.16
N VAL A 86 12.76 44.33 22.98
CA VAL A 86 12.26 44.74 21.65
C VAL A 86 13.41 45.11 20.71
N LYS A 87 14.40 45.87 21.19
CA LYS A 87 15.58 46.24 20.39
C LYS A 87 16.42 45.03 20.01
N GLU A 88 16.57 44.05 20.90
CA GLU A 88 17.29 42.81 20.62
C GLU A 88 16.58 41.97 19.57
N TYR A 89 15.27 41.75 19.71
CA TYR A 89 14.47 41.04 18.70
C TYR A 89 14.54 41.72 17.33
N TYR A 90 14.46 43.05 17.28
CA TYR A 90 14.58 43.79 16.03
C TYR A 90 15.93 43.54 15.34
N LYS A 91 17.05 43.66 16.07
CA LYS A 91 18.39 43.38 15.53
C LYS A 91 18.50 41.93 15.03
N ARG A 92 17.94 41.00 15.78
CA ARG A 92 17.94 39.58 15.42
C ARG A 92 17.14 39.31 14.15
N VAL A 93 15.96 39.91 14.01
CA VAL A 93 15.14 39.80 12.80
C VAL A 93 15.85 40.39 11.60
N ALA A 94 16.45 41.57 11.73
CA ALA A 94 17.20 42.19 10.63
C ALA A 94 18.33 41.28 10.12
N LYS A 95 19.10 40.67 11.03
CA LYS A 95 20.15 39.71 10.66
C LYS A 95 19.60 38.46 9.98
N ILE A 96 18.50 37.89 10.49
CA ILE A 96 17.89 36.69 9.91
C ILE A 96 17.32 36.98 8.51
N GLU A 97 16.77 38.17 8.29
CA GLU A 97 16.24 38.56 6.98
C GLU A 97 17.35 38.70 5.94
N ASP A 98 18.51 39.23 6.32
CA ASP A 98 19.72 39.28 5.50
C ASP A 98 20.21 37.86 5.12
N GLU A 99 20.38 36.98 6.11
CA GLU A 99 20.76 35.58 5.88
C GLU A 99 19.72 34.82 5.02
N LYS A 100 18.43 35.13 5.19
CA LYS A 100 17.35 34.55 4.41
C LYS A 100 17.43 34.98 2.95
N TYR A 101 17.71 36.25 2.68
CA TYR A 101 17.82 36.77 1.31
C TYR A 101 18.91 36.03 0.53
N ASP A 102 20.10 35.87 1.11
CA ASP A 102 21.20 35.14 0.49
C ASP A 102 20.83 33.68 0.20
N LEU A 103 20.20 33.00 1.16
CA LEU A 103 19.74 31.62 1.00
C LEU A 103 18.67 31.49 -0.10
N GLU A 104 17.72 32.42 -0.16
CA GLU A 104 16.68 32.44 -1.20
C GLU A 104 17.28 32.69 -2.59
N TYR A 105 18.24 33.60 -2.69
CA TYR A 105 18.96 33.86 -3.93
C TYR A 105 19.68 32.61 -4.44
N ASP A 106 20.41 31.92 -3.56
CA ASP A 106 21.11 30.68 -3.89
C ASP A 106 20.17 29.56 -4.32
N VAL A 107 19.02 29.42 -3.66
CA VAL A 107 17.98 28.45 -4.03
C VAL A 107 17.41 28.79 -5.41
N ASN A 108 17.06 30.05 -5.64
CA ASN A 108 16.52 30.51 -6.93
C ASN A 108 17.49 30.29 -8.08
N LYS A 109 18.79 30.54 -7.86
CA LYS A 109 19.83 30.26 -8.85
C LYS A 109 19.90 28.77 -9.18
N LYS A 110 19.91 27.91 -8.17
CA LYS A 110 19.89 26.44 -8.36
C LYS A 110 18.62 25.96 -9.06
N GLU A 111 17.46 26.54 -8.75
CA GLU A 111 16.21 26.23 -9.45
C GLU A 111 16.26 26.63 -10.92
N PHE A 112 16.87 27.78 -11.24
CA PHE A 112 17.08 28.20 -12.62
C PHE A 112 18.00 27.22 -13.36
N GLU A 113 19.12 26.85 -12.76
CA GLU A 113 20.05 25.85 -13.33
C GLU A 113 19.37 24.50 -13.56
N ILE A 114 18.57 24.01 -12.59
CA ILE A 114 17.78 22.77 -12.75
C ILE A 114 16.79 22.89 -13.91
N ARG A 115 16.09 24.03 -14.03
CA ARG A 115 15.13 24.26 -15.12
C ARG A 115 15.81 24.27 -16.48
N GLU A 116 16.97 24.91 -16.57
CA GLU A 116 17.78 24.95 -17.79
C GLU A 116 18.27 23.54 -18.18
N LEU A 117 18.82 22.79 -17.21
CA LEU A 117 19.25 21.41 -17.43
C LEU A 117 18.09 20.50 -17.82
N ALA A 118 16.93 20.65 -17.18
CA ALA A 118 15.72 19.91 -17.53
C ALA A 118 15.26 20.21 -18.96
N ALA A 119 15.33 21.47 -19.39
CA ALA A 119 15.03 21.86 -20.78
C ALA A 119 16.03 21.22 -21.77
N LYS A 120 17.33 21.26 -21.48
CA LYS A 120 18.37 20.61 -22.32
C LYS A 120 18.15 19.10 -22.44
N VAL A 121 17.85 18.42 -21.33
CA VAL A 121 17.55 16.98 -21.34
C VAL A 121 16.31 16.68 -22.17
N ASN A 122 15.27 17.51 -22.09
CA ASN A 122 14.05 17.35 -22.90
C ASN A 122 14.31 17.57 -24.40
N ASP A 123 15.13 18.55 -24.78
CA ASP A 123 15.51 18.78 -26.18
C ASP A 123 16.30 17.58 -26.75
N ILE A 124 17.19 16.97 -25.97
CA ILE A 124 17.93 15.75 -26.35
C ILE A 124 17.01 14.52 -26.43
N ALA A 125 16.07 14.37 -25.49
CA ALA A 125 15.11 13.26 -25.46
C ALA A 125 14.00 13.37 -26.52
N GLY A 126 13.99 14.47 -27.29
CA GLY A 126 12.97 14.80 -28.27
C GLY A 126 11.89 15.70 -27.66
N ARG A 127 11.87 16.96 -28.13
CA ARG A 127 10.94 18.04 -27.72
C ARG A 127 9.46 17.65 -27.75
N PHE A 128 9.11 16.60 -28.50
CA PHE A 128 7.80 15.94 -28.50
C PHE A 128 7.95 14.45 -28.17
N ILE A 129 8.00 14.10 -26.87
CA ILE A 129 7.52 12.79 -26.44
C ILE A 129 5.99 12.84 -26.59
N LYS A 130 5.47 12.64 -27.81
CA LYS A 130 4.03 12.62 -28.07
C LYS A 130 3.44 11.53 -27.18
N PRO A 131 2.69 11.86 -26.11
CA PRO A 131 2.05 10.85 -25.30
C PRO A 131 1.14 10.08 -26.26
N PRO A 132 1.23 8.74 -26.33
CA PRO A 132 0.40 7.98 -27.25
C PRO A 132 -1.06 8.31 -26.94
N LEU A 133 -1.74 8.97 -27.87
CA LEU A 133 -3.11 9.42 -27.72
C LEU A 133 -4.01 8.18 -27.63
N LYS A 134 -4.25 7.72 -26.40
CA LYS A 134 -5.23 6.67 -26.14
C LYS A 134 -6.61 7.27 -26.31
N LYS A 135 -7.48 6.60 -27.08
CA LYS A 135 -8.90 6.95 -27.16
C LYS A 135 -9.53 6.78 -25.77
N VAL A 136 -9.58 7.87 -25.02
CA VAL A 136 -10.18 7.93 -23.69
C VAL A 136 -11.61 8.43 -23.85
N SER A 137 -12.60 7.56 -23.68
CA SER A 137 -13.97 8.03 -23.55
C SER A 137 -14.15 8.58 -22.14
N LYS A 138 -14.55 9.85 -22.02
CA LYS A 138 -14.78 10.53 -20.74
C LYS A 138 -15.77 9.74 -19.87
N THR A 139 -16.78 9.14 -20.51
CA THR A 139 -17.84 8.36 -19.87
C THR A 139 -17.37 6.99 -19.38
N ALA A 140 -16.53 6.25 -20.11
CA ALA A 140 -16.10 4.91 -19.68
C ALA A 140 -15.25 4.95 -18.41
N GLN A 141 -14.35 5.93 -18.27
CA GLN A 141 -13.52 6.04 -17.06
C GLN A 141 -14.36 6.45 -15.84
N GLN A 142 -15.38 7.29 -16.03
CA GLN A 142 -16.32 7.65 -14.97
C GLN A 142 -17.20 6.46 -14.59
N MET A 143 -17.70 5.70 -15.56
CA MET A 143 -18.44 4.45 -15.34
C MET A 143 -17.58 3.38 -14.68
N GLU A 144 -16.29 3.27 -15.02
CA GLU A 144 -15.38 2.33 -14.37
C GLU A 144 -15.02 2.76 -12.94
N LYS A 145 -14.88 4.07 -12.67
CA LYS A 145 -14.76 4.59 -11.30
C LYS A 145 -16.03 4.33 -10.48
N ILE A 146 -17.21 4.55 -11.05
CA ILE A 146 -18.49 4.23 -10.40
C ILE A 146 -18.58 2.73 -10.16
N ARG A 147 -18.31 1.89 -11.17
CA ARG A 147 -18.29 0.43 -11.01
C ARG A 147 -17.26 -0.04 -10.01
N MET A 148 -16.06 0.54 -9.96
CA MET A 148 -15.04 0.20 -8.97
C MET A 148 -15.45 0.65 -7.57
N PHE A 149 -16.10 1.80 -7.43
CA PHE A 149 -16.67 2.25 -6.17
C PHE A 149 -17.81 1.32 -5.72
N THR A 150 -18.78 1.06 -6.59
CA THR A 150 -19.89 0.12 -6.35
C THR A 150 -19.39 -1.30 -6.11
N ALA A 151 -18.35 -1.76 -6.81
CA ALA A 151 -17.73 -3.08 -6.62
C ALA A 151 -16.93 -3.14 -5.31
N LYS A 152 -16.30 -2.06 -4.88
CA LYS A 152 -15.59 -2.00 -3.59
C LYS A 152 -16.57 -1.98 -2.42
N VAL A 153 -17.70 -1.29 -2.59
CA VAL A 153 -18.84 -1.32 -1.67
C VAL A 153 -19.52 -2.71 -1.68
N SER A 154 -19.70 -3.33 -2.84
CA SER A 154 -20.27 -4.68 -3.01
C SER A 154 -19.32 -5.81 -2.56
N GLN A 155 -18.00 -5.61 -2.64
CA GLN A 155 -17.01 -6.56 -2.12
C GLN A 155 -16.98 -6.60 -0.59
N MET A 156 -17.47 -5.57 0.09
CA MET A 156 -17.74 -5.64 1.53
C MET A 156 -18.95 -6.53 1.85
N ASP A 157 -19.75 -6.92 0.85
CA ASP A 157 -21.04 -7.58 1.02
C ASP A 157 -21.19 -8.88 0.21
N TYR A 158 -20.10 -9.46 -0.32
CA TYR A 158 -20.18 -10.73 -1.04
C TYR A 158 -20.45 -11.93 -0.12
N ARG A 159 -20.27 -11.77 1.21
CA ARG A 159 -20.60 -12.83 2.18
C ARG A 159 -22.08 -12.86 2.56
N SER A 160 -22.82 -11.75 2.44
CA SER A 160 -24.24 -11.70 2.82
C SER A 160 -25.16 -12.29 1.74
N GLY A 161 -24.73 -12.26 0.47
CA GLY A 161 -25.46 -12.86 -0.65
C GLY A 161 -25.28 -14.37 -0.83
N LEU A 162 -24.37 -15.02 -0.10
CA LEU A 162 -24.25 -16.47 -0.10
C LEU A 162 -25.09 -17.06 1.05
N LYS A 163 -26.02 -17.98 0.72
CA LYS A 163 -26.64 -18.85 1.71
C LYS A 163 -25.56 -19.68 2.42
N GLN A 164 -25.24 -19.33 3.66
CA GLN A 164 -24.51 -20.23 4.55
C GLN A 164 -25.43 -21.41 4.88
N VAL A 165 -25.11 -22.58 4.35
CA VAL A 165 -25.76 -23.82 4.77
C VAL A 165 -25.28 -24.10 6.21
N LYS A 166 -26.21 -24.17 7.16
CA LYS A 166 -25.91 -24.70 8.50
C LYS A 166 -25.40 -26.13 8.28
N LYS A 167 -24.14 -26.38 8.65
CA LYS A 167 -23.64 -27.76 8.75
C LYS A 167 -24.53 -28.47 9.75
N TYR A 168 -25.38 -29.37 9.26
CA TYR A 168 -25.94 -30.40 10.10
C TYR A 168 -24.79 -31.35 10.38
N ASP A 169 -24.30 -31.36 11.61
CA ASP A 169 -23.36 -32.38 12.07
C ASP A 169 -24.11 -33.72 12.07
N PHE A 170 -23.91 -34.50 11.00
CA PHE A 170 -24.51 -35.81 10.80
C PHE A 170 -23.76 -36.93 11.55
N ASP A 171 -22.80 -36.59 12.42
CA ASP A 171 -21.95 -37.57 13.11
C ASP A 171 -22.29 -37.81 14.60
N ASP A 172 -23.24 -37.08 15.20
CA ASP A 172 -23.60 -37.29 16.63
C ASP A 172 -24.75 -38.28 16.88
N LYS A 173 -25.39 -38.82 15.83
CA LYS A 173 -26.46 -39.83 15.97
C LYS A 173 -25.98 -41.29 15.84
N ALA A 174 -24.73 -41.52 15.43
CA ALA A 174 -24.13 -42.85 15.41
C ALA A 174 -23.53 -43.21 16.79
N ALA A 175 -22.90 -42.25 17.48
CA ALA A 175 -22.28 -42.49 18.79
C ALA A 175 -23.29 -42.75 19.92
N LYS A 176 -24.47 -42.11 19.91
CA LYS A 176 -25.51 -42.32 20.93
C LYS A 176 -26.25 -43.67 20.86
N LYS A 177 -26.07 -44.46 19.79
CA LYS A 177 -26.74 -45.76 19.64
C LYS A 177 -25.92 -46.93 20.18
N GLU A 178 -24.61 -46.77 20.36
CA GLU A 178 -23.76 -47.82 20.95
C GLU A 178 -23.64 -47.70 22.48
N GLU A 179 -23.66 -46.48 23.03
CA GLU A 179 -23.61 -46.28 24.50
C GLU A 179 -24.90 -46.68 25.24
N SER A 180 -26.07 -46.75 24.58
CA SER A 180 -27.31 -47.19 25.22
C SER A 180 -27.46 -48.72 25.34
N SER A 181 -26.46 -49.50 24.95
CA SER A 181 -26.50 -50.98 24.97
C SER A 181 -25.61 -51.63 26.04
N LYS A 182 -24.95 -50.83 26.89
CA LYS A 182 -24.10 -51.34 27.98
C LYS A 182 -24.28 -50.54 29.27
N GLU A 183 -25.30 -50.88 30.04
CA GLU A 183 -25.28 -50.81 31.50
C GLU A 183 -26.17 -51.91 32.12
N PRO A 184 -25.92 -52.29 33.39
CA PRO A 184 -26.11 -53.65 33.90
C PRO A 184 -27.47 -53.87 34.57
N ALA A 185 -27.84 -55.14 34.69
CA ALA A 185 -29.03 -55.62 35.37
C ALA A 185 -29.16 -55.06 36.81
N SER A 186 -30.14 -54.19 37.03
CA SER A 186 -30.63 -53.83 38.36
C SER A 186 -31.61 -54.91 38.86
N ARG A 187 -31.17 -55.57 39.92
CA ARG A 187 -31.94 -56.42 40.82
C ARG A 187 -32.97 -55.56 41.55
N GLU A 188 -34.25 -55.77 41.26
CA GLU A 188 -35.35 -55.25 42.08
C GLU A 188 -36.39 -56.36 42.33
N LYS A 189 -36.36 -56.88 43.55
CA LYS A 189 -37.46 -57.49 44.30
C LYS A 189 -37.19 -57.05 45.73
N SER A 190 -38.08 -56.45 46.49
CA SER A 190 -39.53 -56.30 46.43
C SER A 190 -39.91 -55.36 47.58
N GLU A 191 -40.98 -54.58 47.43
CA GLU A 191 -41.65 -53.91 48.56
C GLU A 191 -42.16 -54.92 49.59
N ALA A 192 -41.83 -54.67 50.86
CA ALA A 192 -42.64 -54.85 52.08
C ALA A 192 -41.81 -54.46 53.30
#